data_AF-B0X046-F1
#
_entry.id   AF-B0X046-F1
#
_cell.length_a   1.000
_cell.length_b   1.000
_cell.length_c   1.000
_cell.angle_alpha   90.00
_cell.angle_beta   90.00
_cell.angle_gamma   90.00
#
_symmetry.space_group_name_H-M   'P 1'
#
loop_
_entity.id
_entity.type
_entity.pdbx_description
1 polymer ?
#
loop_
_entity_poly.entity_id
_entity_poly.type
_entity_poly.pdbx_seq_one_letter_code
_entity_poly.pdbx_strand_id
1 'polypeptide(L)'
;MEFVKRYFVRHRNLWSSEFKNPKALYESASESAMRLADICGAEIFRQNYTRKNGRLALLYADFTLYLVLSFWCITVLWGQLLDVMFCVVMIGGAVQAFAKIHSYTNPTIHELQMCNLENFQNVRKYDEFEEAMWNAATFCKFAVIFYAIFAKIMIGLIVAYSIVSSLVGEHYVLPFGYFFPWIDRDTLAGYLINFAYQSTLLVYGYCGLQASDLVFIFFIIHAIARLEIIIVYLKKLDLLTQSPELERNGSVINELLDDIIEKHIQHTGNLSDLDDVLQNGIYVNFGSLVAQTVFSCYILVTADEIWYTGSAVAFGSALQLFSACLMGTLLSSKNDQLIREIYDISWNNLPIEAQKSLQLLLHSAQQPMVLSDGFNAVDLFYFVTIYKQIYSFVAMLLNFN
;
A
#
# COMPACT_ATOMS: atom_id res chain seq x y z
N MET A 1 3.28 15.97 17.47
CA MET A 1 3.99 16.12 16.17
C MET A 1 5.49 16.27 16.31
N GLU A 2 6.01 17.22 17.10
CA GLU A 2 7.45 17.57 17.08
C GLU A 2 8.40 16.39 17.36
N PHE A 3 8.08 15.51 18.31
CA PHE A 3 8.85 14.28 18.58
C PHE A 3 9.03 13.40 17.34
N VAL A 4 7.95 13.18 16.57
CA VAL A 4 7.98 12.35 15.35
C VAL A 4 8.88 12.99 14.29
N LYS A 5 8.80 14.32 14.12
CA LYS A 5 9.68 15.06 13.19
C LYS A 5 11.15 14.94 13.61
N ARG A 6 11.48 15.10 14.90
CA ARG A 6 12.84 14.92 15.43
C ARG A 6 13.34 13.48 15.25
N TYR A 7 12.48 12.48 15.49
CA TYR A 7 12.80 11.06 15.31
C TYR A 7 13.09 10.72 13.84
N PHE A 8 12.28 11.22 12.91
CA PHE A 8 12.47 11.05 11.47
C PHE A 8 13.79 11.67 11.00
N VAL A 9 14.03 12.95 11.31
CA VAL A 9 15.28 13.66 10.95
C VAL A 9 16.51 12.96 11.52
N ARG A 10 16.45 12.46 12.75
CA ARG A 10 17.55 11.69 13.35
C ARG A 10 17.89 10.43 12.54
N HIS A 11 16.89 9.66 12.09
CA HIS A 11 17.13 8.45 11.30
C HIS A 11 17.54 8.74 9.86
N ARG A 12 16.97 9.80 9.24
CA ARG A 12 17.44 10.31 7.94
C ARG A 12 18.94 10.57 7.99
N ASN A 13 19.40 11.31 8.99
CA ASN A 13 20.80 11.68 9.15
C ASN A 13 21.71 10.47 9.50
N LEU A 14 21.18 9.44 10.15
CA LEU A 14 21.89 8.18 10.39
C LEU A 14 22.04 7.39 9.08
N TRP A 15 20.95 7.18 8.34
CA TRP A 15 20.99 6.45 7.07
C TRP A 15 21.74 7.20 5.97
N SER A 16 21.78 8.53 5.97
CA SER A 16 22.64 9.31 5.07
C SER A 16 24.13 9.19 5.39
N SER A 17 24.50 8.65 6.56
CA SER A 17 25.89 8.29 6.88
C SER A 17 26.24 6.83 6.54
N GLU A 18 25.22 5.96 6.41
CA GLU A 18 25.37 4.54 6.09
C GLU A 18 25.29 4.28 4.57
N PHE A 19 24.39 4.98 3.87
CA PHE A 19 24.15 4.83 2.43
C PHE A 19 24.81 5.96 1.63
N LYS A 20 25.42 5.62 0.50
CA LYS A 20 26.18 6.56 -0.34
C LYS A 20 25.32 7.63 -1.03
N ASN A 21 24.04 7.35 -1.27
CA ASN A 21 23.10 8.22 -1.97
C ASN A 21 21.65 7.79 -1.63
N PRO A 22 20.63 8.64 -1.85
CA PRO A 22 19.24 8.29 -1.51
C PRO A 22 18.70 7.10 -2.33
N LYS A 23 19.23 6.90 -3.55
CA LYS A 23 18.89 5.75 -4.40
C LYS A 23 19.23 4.42 -3.72
N ALA A 24 20.42 4.28 -3.13
CA ALA A 24 20.84 3.05 -2.46
C ALA A 24 20.01 2.75 -1.19
N LEU A 25 19.55 3.78 -0.48
CA LEU A 25 18.62 3.62 0.66
C LEU A 25 17.24 3.13 0.16
N TYR A 26 16.74 3.69 -0.93
CA TYR A 26 15.50 3.26 -1.57
C TYR A 26 15.60 1.83 -2.13
N GLU A 27 16.67 1.50 -2.85
CA GLU A 27 16.95 0.13 -3.32
C GLU A 27 17.05 -0.87 -2.16
N SER A 28 17.61 -0.46 -1.02
CA SER A 28 17.62 -1.27 0.22
C SER A 28 16.22 -1.49 0.81
N ALA A 29 15.29 -0.54 0.65
CA ALA A 29 13.88 -0.72 1.01
C ALA A 29 13.16 -1.62 -0.03
N SER A 30 13.37 -1.40 -1.32
CA SER A 30 12.83 -2.21 -2.43
C SER A 30 13.25 -3.68 -2.33
N GLU A 31 14.53 -3.97 -2.10
CA GLU A 31 15.03 -5.34 -1.91
C GLU A 31 14.47 -5.98 -0.63
N SER A 32 14.15 -5.19 0.40
CA SER A 32 13.46 -5.72 1.60
C SER A 32 12.03 -6.18 1.27
N ALA A 33 11.30 -5.43 0.45
CA ALA A 33 9.99 -5.84 -0.06
C ALA A 33 10.09 -7.03 -1.04
N MET A 34 11.11 -7.05 -1.91
CA MET A 34 11.30 -8.14 -2.87
C MET A 34 11.71 -9.46 -2.21
N ARG A 35 12.40 -9.46 -1.06
CA ARG A 35 12.64 -10.70 -0.28
C ARG A 35 11.36 -11.33 0.26
N LEU A 36 10.34 -10.52 0.57
CA LEU A 36 9.01 -11.02 0.94
C LEU A 36 8.29 -11.54 -0.31
N ALA A 37 8.34 -10.80 -1.41
CA ALA A 37 7.75 -11.21 -2.69
C ALA A 37 8.37 -12.50 -3.26
N ASP A 38 9.67 -12.74 -3.02
CA ASP A 38 10.42 -13.91 -3.48
C ASP A 38 9.92 -15.23 -2.84
N ILE A 39 9.42 -15.18 -1.60
CA ILE A 39 8.74 -16.32 -0.95
C ILE A 39 7.47 -16.70 -1.74
N CYS A 40 6.75 -15.69 -2.25
CA CYS A 40 5.54 -15.83 -3.06
C CYS A 40 5.81 -16.06 -4.57
N GLY A 41 7.07 -16.01 -5.02
CA GLY A 41 7.39 -16.04 -6.45
C GLY A 41 6.92 -14.82 -7.25
N ALA A 42 6.77 -13.67 -6.58
CA ALA A 42 6.22 -12.42 -7.10
C ALA A 42 7.25 -11.27 -7.14
N GLU A 43 8.54 -11.58 -7.25
CA GLU A 43 9.70 -10.67 -7.24
C GLU A 43 9.82 -9.72 -8.46
N ILE A 44 8.73 -9.01 -8.79
CA ILE A 44 8.51 -8.17 -9.98
C ILE A 44 9.59 -7.11 -10.26
N PHE A 45 10.28 -6.58 -9.25
CA PHE A 45 11.36 -5.60 -9.44
C PHE A 45 12.70 -6.20 -9.86
N ARG A 46 12.83 -7.54 -9.94
CA ARG A 46 14.06 -8.20 -10.40
C ARG A 46 14.02 -8.41 -11.91
N GLN A 47 15.09 -8.03 -12.61
CA GLN A 47 15.18 -8.06 -14.08
C GLN A 47 14.86 -9.42 -14.73
N ASN A 48 15.06 -10.53 -14.02
CA ASN A 48 14.79 -11.89 -14.51
C ASN A 48 13.39 -12.42 -14.10
N TYR A 49 12.51 -11.57 -13.58
CA TYR A 49 11.17 -11.98 -13.15
C TYR A 49 10.32 -12.46 -14.34
N THR A 50 9.61 -13.58 -14.14
CA THR A 50 8.55 -14.01 -15.06
C THR A 50 7.36 -14.55 -14.27
N ARG A 51 6.14 -14.30 -14.76
CA ARG A 51 4.90 -14.90 -14.20
C ARG A 51 4.89 -16.43 -14.28
N LYS A 52 5.73 -17.05 -15.12
CA LYS A 52 5.87 -18.52 -15.26
C LYS A 52 6.80 -19.12 -14.20
N ASN A 53 6.67 -18.66 -12.96
CA ASN A 53 7.46 -19.10 -11.81
C ASN A 53 6.75 -20.26 -11.11
N GLY A 54 7.46 -21.36 -10.83
CA GLY A 54 6.92 -22.49 -10.08
C GLY A 54 6.44 -22.09 -8.68
N ARG A 55 7.11 -21.13 -8.04
CA ARG A 55 6.70 -20.57 -6.73
C ARG A 55 5.34 -19.86 -6.79
N LEU A 56 5.12 -19.07 -7.84
CA LEU A 56 3.85 -18.37 -8.06
C LEU A 56 2.72 -19.36 -8.40
N ALA A 57 3.02 -20.40 -9.18
CA ALA A 57 2.06 -21.46 -9.48
C ALA A 57 1.64 -22.26 -8.23
N LEU A 58 2.59 -22.54 -7.32
CA LEU A 58 2.31 -23.13 -6.01
C LEU A 58 1.44 -22.21 -5.16
N LEU A 59 1.75 -20.91 -5.09
CA LEU A 59 0.95 -19.92 -4.37
C LEU A 59 -0.52 -19.86 -4.86
N TYR A 60 -0.72 -19.89 -6.18
CA TYR A 60 -2.05 -19.99 -6.78
C TYR A 60 -2.77 -21.28 -6.36
N ALA A 61 -2.08 -22.43 -6.45
CA ALA A 61 -2.64 -23.73 -6.06
C ALA A 61 -3.02 -23.79 -4.57
N ASP A 62 -2.17 -23.28 -3.68
CA ASP A 62 -2.39 -23.24 -2.23
C ASP A 62 -3.58 -22.32 -1.89
N PHE A 63 -3.66 -21.11 -2.46
CA PHE A 63 -4.82 -20.24 -2.23
C PHE A 63 -6.12 -20.81 -2.84
N THR A 64 -6.07 -21.52 -3.97
CA THR A 64 -7.25 -22.22 -4.51
C THR A 64 -7.67 -23.38 -3.62
N LEU A 65 -6.74 -24.19 -3.13
CA LEU A 65 -7.03 -25.28 -2.18
C LEU A 65 -7.66 -24.73 -0.89
N TYR A 66 -7.06 -23.70 -0.32
CA TYR A 66 -7.58 -22.95 0.83
C TYR A 66 -9.01 -22.41 0.62
N LEU A 67 -9.29 -21.81 -0.55
CA LEU A 67 -10.63 -21.34 -0.90
C LEU A 67 -11.64 -22.49 -0.93
N VAL A 68 -11.29 -23.61 -1.58
CA VAL A 68 -12.15 -24.81 -1.67
C VAL A 68 -12.39 -25.43 -0.30
N LEU A 69 -11.36 -25.55 0.54
CA LEU A 69 -11.47 -26.04 1.93
C LEU A 69 -12.39 -25.12 2.75
N SER A 70 -12.25 -23.80 2.62
CA SER A 70 -13.08 -22.83 3.35
C SER A 70 -14.56 -22.94 2.96
N PHE A 71 -14.88 -23.08 1.67
CA PHE A 71 -16.25 -23.33 1.21
C PHE A 71 -16.80 -24.68 1.69
N TRP A 72 -15.99 -25.74 1.66
CA TRP A 72 -16.41 -27.05 2.17
C TRP A 72 -16.70 -27.01 3.67
N CYS A 73 -15.82 -26.37 4.46
CA CYS A 73 -16.01 -26.19 5.90
C CYS A 73 -17.33 -25.46 6.23
N ILE A 74 -17.72 -24.44 5.46
CA ILE A 74 -19.02 -23.77 5.62
C ILE A 74 -20.19 -24.76 5.48
N THR A 75 -20.13 -25.70 4.55
CA THR A 75 -21.22 -26.68 4.35
C THR A 75 -21.33 -27.72 5.47
N VAL A 76 -20.22 -28.02 6.15
CA VAL A 76 -20.16 -29.04 7.21
C VAL A 76 -20.43 -28.45 8.59
N LEU A 77 -19.92 -27.24 8.85
CA LEU A 77 -20.11 -26.48 10.08
C LEU A 77 -21.45 -25.71 10.06
N TRP A 78 -22.32 -25.97 9.08
CA TRP A 78 -23.57 -25.24 8.91
C TRP A 78 -24.49 -25.39 10.14
N GLY A 79 -24.80 -24.26 10.78
CA GLY A 79 -25.49 -24.20 12.07
C GLY A 79 -24.60 -23.77 13.23
N GLN A 80 -23.26 -23.82 13.09
CA GLN A 80 -22.31 -23.25 14.03
C GLN A 80 -21.90 -21.86 13.56
N LEU A 81 -22.56 -20.82 14.09
CA LEU A 81 -22.41 -19.44 13.62
C LEU A 81 -20.96 -18.96 13.62
N LEU A 82 -20.20 -19.21 14.69
CA LEU A 82 -18.82 -18.77 14.84
C LEU A 82 -17.90 -19.40 13.78
N ASP A 83 -17.97 -20.73 13.62
CA ASP A 83 -17.12 -21.48 12.68
C ASP A 83 -17.42 -21.13 11.21
N VAL A 84 -18.70 -20.95 10.87
CA VAL A 84 -19.12 -20.52 9.53
C VAL A 84 -18.63 -19.10 9.24
N MET A 85 -18.83 -18.17 10.17
CA MET A 85 -18.39 -16.77 9.99
C MET A 85 -16.85 -16.67 9.93
N PHE A 86 -16.11 -17.49 10.68
CA PHE A 86 -14.65 -17.60 10.54
C PHE A 86 -14.27 -18.00 9.10
N CYS A 87 -14.88 -19.05 8.55
CA CYS A 87 -14.62 -19.48 7.17
C CYS A 87 -14.96 -18.39 6.15
N VAL A 88 -16.02 -17.60 6.37
CA VAL A 88 -16.38 -16.45 5.52
C VAL A 88 -15.33 -15.33 5.57
N VAL A 89 -14.83 -14.98 6.76
CA VAL A 89 -13.72 -14.01 6.91
C VAL A 89 -12.47 -14.50 6.16
N MET A 90 -12.15 -15.80 6.26
CA MET A 90 -11.03 -16.39 5.54
C MET A 90 -11.20 -16.32 4.00
N ILE A 91 -12.39 -16.60 3.46
CA ILE A 91 -12.67 -16.45 2.02
C ILE A 91 -12.35 -15.03 1.52
N GLY A 92 -12.63 -14.00 2.34
CA GLY A 92 -12.21 -12.63 2.04
C GLY A 92 -10.70 -12.50 1.80
N GLY A 93 -9.88 -13.08 2.67
CA GLY A 93 -8.42 -13.10 2.51
C GLY A 93 -7.94 -13.81 1.23
N ALA A 94 -8.64 -14.85 0.78
CA ALA A 94 -8.35 -15.52 -0.50
C ALA A 94 -8.60 -14.58 -1.70
N VAL A 95 -9.78 -13.95 -1.71
CA VAL A 95 -10.18 -12.99 -2.76
C VAL A 95 -9.21 -11.81 -2.82
N GLN A 96 -8.80 -11.31 -1.66
CA GLN A 96 -7.80 -10.25 -1.52
C GLN A 96 -6.44 -10.66 -2.10
N ALA A 97 -5.98 -11.89 -1.81
CA ALA A 97 -4.73 -12.42 -2.34
C ALA A 97 -4.75 -12.50 -3.88
N PHE A 98 -5.82 -13.03 -4.48
CA PHE A 98 -5.92 -13.10 -5.94
C PHE A 98 -5.92 -11.72 -6.61
N ALA A 99 -6.65 -10.74 -6.06
CA ALA A 99 -6.66 -9.36 -6.55
C ALA A 99 -5.25 -8.74 -6.52
N LYS A 100 -4.53 -8.92 -5.40
CA LYS A 100 -3.15 -8.43 -5.25
C LYS A 100 -2.17 -9.13 -6.19
N ILE A 101 -2.24 -10.45 -6.33
CA ILE A 101 -1.36 -11.17 -7.27
C ILE A 101 -1.61 -10.70 -8.71
N HIS A 102 -2.87 -10.49 -9.10
CA HIS A 102 -3.20 -9.99 -10.44
C HIS A 102 -2.57 -8.61 -10.73
N SER A 103 -2.78 -7.64 -9.83
CA SER A 103 -2.30 -6.26 -9.99
C SER A 103 -0.77 -6.13 -9.84
N TYR A 104 -0.18 -6.65 -8.76
CA TYR A 104 1.23 -6.41 -8.43
C TYR A 104 2.23 -7.26 -9.25
N THR A 105 1.77 -8.25 -10.00
CA THR A 105 2.61 -8.99 -10.97
C THR A 105 2.51 -8.46 -12.39
N ASN A 106 1.79 -7.35 -12.63
CA ASN A 106 1.64 -6.75 -13.95
C ASN A 106 3.00 -6.18 -14.44
N PRO A 107 3.45 -6.45 -15.69
CA PRO A 107 4.72 -5.91 -16.20
C PRO A 107 4.86 -4.38 -16.06
N THR A 108 3.77 -3.61 -16.17
CA THR A 108 3.77 -2.15 -15.99
C THR A 108 4.31 -1.73 -14.61
N ILE A 109 4.16 -2.57 -13.57
CA ILE A 109 4.75 -2.32 -12.24
C ILE A 109 6.29 -2.34 -12.28
N HIS A 110 6.91 -3.18 -13.12
CA HIS A 110 8.35 -3.15 -13.31
C HIS A 110 8.80 -1.92 -14.12
N GLU A 111 8.03 -1.53 -15.15
CA GLU A 111 8.32 -0.34 -15.98
C GLU A 111 8.25 0.94 -15.15
N LEU A 112 7.19 1.12 -14.35
CA LEU A 112 7.04 2.23 -13.40
C LEU A 112 8.18 2.23 -12.36
N GLN A 113 8.61 1.05 -11.89
CA GLN A 113 9.75 0.96 -10.97
C GLN A 113 11.08 1.38 -11.62
N MET A 114 11.31 1.00 -12.88
CA MET A 114 12.50 1.42 -13.63
C MET A 114 12.52 2.94 -13.82
N CYS A 115 11.38 3.53 -14.21
CA CYS A 115 11.23 4.99 -14.26
C CYS A 115 11.53 5.62 -12.89
N ASN A 116 11.00 5.08 -11.79
CA ASN A 116 11.32 5.55 -10.44
C ASN A 116 12.83 5.49 -10.12
N LEU A 117 13.55 4.46 -10.58
CA LEU A 117 15.00 4.32 -10.33
C LEU A 117 15.86 5.26 -11.20
N GLU A 118 15.40 5.63 -12.39
CA GLU A 118 16.01 6.68 -13.22
C GLU A 118 15.78 8.07 -12.60
N ASN A 119 14.59 8.28 -12.04
CA ASN A 119 14.16 9.53 -11.42
C ASN A 119 14.94 9.97 -10.16
N PHE A 120 15.82 9.13 -9.61
CA PHE A 120 16.82 9.54 -8.61
C PHE A 120 18.00 10.34 -9.20
N GLN A 121 18.14 10.44 -10.52
CA GLN A 121 19.20 11.22 -11.17
C GLN A 121 18.82 12.71 -11.19
N ASN A 122 19.69 13.56 -10.61
CA ASN A 122 19.46 15.00 -10.51
C ASN A 122 20.05 15.74 -11.72
N VAL A 123 19.19 16.16 -12.66
CA VAL A 123 19.62 16.83 -13.91
C VAL A 123 20.16 18.25 -13.64
N ARG A 124 19.44 19.07 -12.87
CA ARG A 124 19.81 20.47 -12.59
C ARG A 124 20.63 20.70 -11.31
N LYS A 125 20.95 19.65 -10.55
CA LYS A 125 21.78 19.69 -9.31
C LYS A 125 21.30 20.69 -8.25
N TYR A 126 19.99 20.77 -8.02
CA TYR A 126 19.46 21.51 -6.86
C TYR A 126 19.65 20.71 -5.57
N ASP A 127 20.05 21.36 -4.48
CA ASP A 127 20.25 20.72 -3.17
C ASP A 127 18.92 20.22 -2.59
N GLU A 128 17.83 20.97 -2.82
CA GLU A 128 16.49 20.61 -2.35
C GLU A 128 15.95 19.32 -3.02
N PHE A 129 16.42 18.98 -4.22
CA PHE A 129 16.12 17.69 -4.85
C PHE A 129 16.70 16.54 -4.04
N GLU A 130 17.95 16.66 -3.57
CA GLU A 130 18.57 15.57 -2.81
C GLU A 130 17.87 15.38 -1.47
N GLU A 131 17.50 16.48 -0.79
CA GLU A 131 16.70 16.40 0.45
C GLU A 131 15.33 15.73 0.23
N ALA A 132 14.61 16.06 -0.85
CA ALA A 132 13.33 15.42 -1.19
C ALA A 132 13.49 13.91 -1.42
N MET A 133 14.52 13.50 -2.17
CA MET A 133 14.77 12.07 -2.43
C MET A 133 15.28 11.32 -1.17
N TRP A 134 16.04 11.97 -0.29
CA TRP A 134 16.38 11.42 1.02
C TRP A 134 15.16 11.25 1.92
N ASN A 135 14.23 12.21 1.93
CA ASN A 135 12.98 12.11 2.68
C ASN A 135 12.12 10.93 2.18
N ALA A 136 11.97 10.80 0.86
CA ALA A 136 11.24 9.69 0.24
C ALA A 136 11.85 8.32 0.58
N ALA A 137 13.16 8.15 0.37
CA ALA A 137 13.88 6.91 0.67
C ALA A 137 13.82 6.54 2.17
N THR A 138 13.96 7.54 3.05
CA THR A 138 13.82 7.40 4.51
C THR A 138 12.41 6.94 4.89
N PHE A 139 11.37 7.51 4.29
CA PHE A 139 9.99 7.09 4.54
C PHE A 139 9.75 5.65 4.06
N CYS A 140 10.21 5.28 2.86
CA CYS A 140 10.12 3.91 2.37
C CYS A 140 10.83 2.91 3.31
N LYS A 141 12.02 3.25 3.83
CA LYS A 141 12.72 2.41 4.80
C LYS A 141 11.97 2.30 6.14
N PHE A 142 11.37 3.39 6.62
CA PHE A 142 10.50 3.36 7.79
C PHE A 142 9.25 2.51 7.59
N ALA A 143 8.60 2.56 6.43
CA ALA A 143 7.46 1.71 6.11
C ALA A 143 7.85 0.22 6.21
N VAL A 144 8.98 -0.19 5.60
CA VAL A 144 9.50 -1.57 5.72
C VAL A 144 9.63 -1.99 7.19
N ILE A 145 10.26 -1.16 8.02
CA ILE A 145 10.49 -1.46 9.45
C ILE A 145 9.16 -1.54 10.21
N PHE A 146 8.26 -0.59 10.00
CA PHE A 146 6.95 -0.53 10.64
C PHE A 146 6.12 -1.78 10.33
N TYR A 147 5.91 -2.10 9.05
CA TYR A 147 5.13 -3.27 8.66
C TYR A 147 5.78 -4.59 9.11
N ALA A 148 7.11 -4.69 9.07
CA ALA A 148 7.82 -5.88 9.51
C ALA A 148 7.77 -6.10 11.03
N ILE A 149 7.69 -5.03 11.83
CA ILE A 149 7.44 -5.13 13.28
C ILE A 149 5.98 -5.48 13.54
N PHE A 150 5.05 -4.73 12.95
CA PHE A 150 3.61 -4.92 13.08
C PHE A 150 3.22 -6.38 12.84
N ALA A 151 3.58 -6.93 11.69
CA ALA A 151 3.11 -8.26 11.33
C ALA A 151 3.87 -9.41 12.01
N LYS A 152 5.12 -9.21 12.46
CA LYS A 152 5.77 -10.16 13.39
C LYS A 152 4.98 -10.27 14.70
N ILE A 153 4.47 -9.15 15.22
CA ILE A 153 3.60 -9.13 16.40
C ILE A 153 2.29 -9.86 16.09
N MET A 154 1.63 -9.54 14.97
CA MET A 154 0.35 -10.18 14.59
C MET A 154 0.47 -11.69 14.42
N ILE A 155 1.47 -12.17 13.67
CA ILE A 155 1.74 -13.61 13.51
C ILE A 155 2.08 -14.26 14.85
N GLY A 156 2.93 -13.61 15.65
CA GLY A 156 3.30 -14.09 16.97
C GLY A 156 2.08 -14.28 17.87
N LEU A 157 1.13 -13.33 17.87
CA LEU A 157 -0.10 -13.41 18.65
C LEU A 157 -1.05 -14.52 18.15
N ILE A 158 -1.28 -14.63 16.83
CA ILE A 158 -2.16 -15.68 16.25
C ILE A 158 -1.60 -17.08 16.55
N VAL A 159 -0.30 -17.29 16.33
CA VAL A 159 0.36 -18.58 16.56
C VAL A 159 0.44 -18.89 18.05
N ALA A 160 0.80 -17.92 18.90
CA ALA A 160 0.86 -18.12 20.34
C ALA A 160 -0.52 -18.43 20.94
N TYR A 161 -1.58 -17.73 20.52
CA TYR A 161 -2.95 -18.03 20.94
C TYR A 161 -3.33 -19.48 20.59
N SER A 162 -3.10 -19.89 19.34
CA SER A 162 -3.43 -21.25 18.88
C SER A 162 -2.71 -22.33 19.68
N ILE A 163 -1.41 -22.14 19.95
CA ILE A 163 -0.60 -23.08 20.74
C ILE A 163 -1.03 -23.08 22.21
N VAL A 164 -1.19 -21.91 22.85
CA VAL A 164 -1.53 -21.82 24.29
C VAL A 164 -2.93 -22.36 24.55
N SER A 165 -3.92 -22.00 23.73
CA SER A 165 -5.28 -22.53 23.86
C SER A 165 -5.32 -24.04 23.65
N SER A 166 -4.52 -24.58 22.72
CA SER A 166 -4.37 -26.04 22.50
C SER A 166 -3.61 -26.79 23.60
N LEU A 167 -2.90 -26.09 24.49
CA LEU A 167 -2.15 -26.69 25.61
C LEU A 167 -2.90 -26.58 26.95
N VAL A 168 -3.79 -25.59 27.08
CA VAL A 168 -4.56 -25.30 28.31
C VAL A 168 -6.01 -25.80 28.20
N GLY A 169 -6.59 -25.77 27.01
CA GLY A 169 -7.95 -26.24 26.75
C GLY A 169 -8.05 -27.76 26.59
N GLU A 170 -9.28 -28.27 26.67
CA GLU A 170 -9.59 -29.70 26.47
C GLU A 170 -9.62 -30.10 24.97
N HIS A 171 -9.56 -29.13 24.06
CA HIS A 171 -9.63 -29.31 22.61
C HIS A 171 -8.53 -28.54 21.88
N TYR A 172 -8.11 -29.05 20.73
CA TYR A 172 -7.11 -28.40 19.88
C TYR A 172 -7.71 -27.22 19.11
N VAL A 173 -7.06 -26.05 19.20
CA VAL A 173 -7.49 -24.79 18.57
C VAL A 173 -6.57 -24.44 17.41
N LEU A 174 -7.12 -24.42 16.20
CA LEU A 174 -6.39 -24.09 14.97
C LEU A 174 -6.33 -22.56 14.74
N PRO A 175 -5.23 -22.03 14.17
CA PRO A 175 -5.10 -20.62 13.77
C PRO A 175 -6.25 -20.09 12.90
N PHE A 176 -6.82 -20.95 12.06
CA PHE A 176 -7.92 -20.64 11.13
C PHE A 176 -9.03 -21.70 11.18
N GLY A 177 -10.27 -21.31 10.86
CA GLY A 177 -11.45 -22.19 10.96
C GLY A 177 -11.57 -23.30 9.91
N TYR A 178 -10.75 -23.30 8.85
CA TYR A 178 -10.78 -24.34 7.80
C TYR A 178 -9.85 -25.52 8.14
N PHE A 179 -10.25 -26.74 7.80
CA PHE A 179 -9.46 -27.96 8.07
C PHE A 179 -9.65 -29.00 6.96
N PHE A 180 -8.75 -29.97 6.88
CA PHE A 180 -8.83 -31.04 5.88
C PHE A 180 -9.98 -32.03 6.17
N PRO A 181 -10.85 -32.34 5.18
CA PRO A 181 -12.01 -33.22 5.37
C PRO A 181 -11.72 -34.62 5.91
N TRP A 182 -10.54 -35.14 5.56
CA TRP A 182 -10.16 -36.54 5.71
C TRP A 182 -9.28 -36.78 6.95
N ILE A 183 -9.06 -35.74 7.75
CA ILE A 183 -8.08 -35.71 8.83
C ILE A 183 -8.78 -35.22 10.10
N ASP A 184 -8.91 -36.12 11.07
CA ASP A 184 -9.54 -35.82 12.36
C ASP A 184 -8.71 -34.82 13.17
N ARG A 185 -9.25 -33.60 13.32
CA ARG A 185 -8.62 -32.46 14.01
C ARG A 185 -8.48 -32.67 15.53
N ASP A 186 -9.28 -33.56 16.12
CA ASP A 186 -9.25 -33.83 17.56
C ASP A 186 -8.13 -34.83 17.92
N THR A 187 -7.50 -35.45 16.92
CA THR A 187 -6.26 -36.22 17.09
C THR A 187 -5.02 -35.32 17.02
N LEU A 188 -4.01 -35.57 17.87
CA LEU A 188 -2.74 -34.84 17.86
C LEU A 188 -2.08 -34.83 16.46
N ALA A 189 -2.12 -35.96 15.75
CA ALA A 189 -1.55 -36.05 14.41
C ALA A 189 -2.31 -35.18 13.40
N GLY A 190 -3.65 -35.19 13.44
CA GLY A 190 -4.47 -34.38 12.56
C GLY A 190 -4.41 -32.89 12.87
N TYR A 191 -4.36 -32.51 14.15
CA TYR A 191 -4.06 -31.14 14.57
C TYR A 191 -2.72 -30.67 14.01
N LEU A 192 -1.64 -31.44 14.18
CA LEU A 192 -0.29 -31.06 13.69
C LEU A 192 -0.24 -30.88 12.17
N ILE A 193 -0.94 -31.73 11.39
CA ILE A 193 -1.01 -31.59 9.92
C ILE A 193 -1.75 -30.32 9.52
N ASN A 194 -2.94 -30.08 10.10
CA ASN A 194 -3.70 -28.86 9.82
C ASN A 194 -2.94 -27.60 10.26
N PHE A 195 -2.35 -27.61 11.46
CA PHE A 195 -1.55 -26.51 12.00
C PHE A 195 -0.33 -26.19 11.12
N ALA A 196 0.38 -27.21 10.61
CA ALA A 196 1.51 -27.02 9.71
C ALA A 196 1.07 -26.37 8.38
N TYR A 197 -0.01 -26.87 7.76
CA TYR A 197 -0.55 -26.29 6.53
C TYR A 197 -1.04 -24.84 6.73
N GLN A 198 -1.80 -24.58 7.79
CA GLN A 198 -2.27 -23.24 8.13
C GLN A 198 -1.11 -22.28 8.43
N SER A 199 -0.06 -22.75 9.10
CA SER A 199 1.16 -21.95 9.35
C SER A 199 1.90 -21.61 8.06
N THR A 200 1.96 -22.54 7.10
CA THR A 200 2.52 -22.28 5.76
C THR A 200 1.70 -21.23 5.02
N LEU A 201 0.36 -21.33 5.03
CA LEU A 201 -0.50 -20.33 4.40
C LEU A 201 -0.41 -18.96 5.10
N LEU A 202 -0.26 -18.92 6.43
CA LEU A 202 -0.05 -17.68 7.19
C LEU A 202 1.23 -16.97 6.73
N VAL A 203 2.32 -17.70 6.49
CA VAL A 203 3.56 -17.14 5.94
C VAL A 203 3.37 -16.61 4.52
N TYR A 204 2.72 -17.37 3.63
CA TYR A 204 2.47 -16.93 2.25
C TYR A 204 1.55 -15.70 2.18
N GLY A 205 0.43 -15.74 2.91
CA GLY A 205 -0.52 -14.62 3.02
C GLY A 205 0.17 -13.36 3.55
N TYR A 206 0.94 -13.49 4.62
CA TYR A 206 1.70 -12.38 5.16
C TYR A 206 2.71 -11.79 4.16
N CYS A 207 3.61 -12.61 3.62
CA CYS A 207 4.68 -12.12 2.77
C CYS A 207 4.14 -11.46 1.49
N GLY A 208 3.09 -12.03 0.88
CA GLY A 208 2.43 -11.45 -0.30
C GLY A 208 1.65 -10.17 0.02
N LEU A 209 0.92 -10.14 1.14
CA LEU A 209 0.16 -8.97 1.58
C LEU A 209 1.10 -7.80 1.90
N GLN A 210 2.15 -8.05 2.70
CA GLN A 210 3.12 -7.03 3.07
C GLN A 210 3.92 -6.53 1.86
N ALA A 211 4.38 -7.42 0.97
CA ALA A 211 5.12 -7.01 -0.22
C ALA A 211 4.29 -6.05 -1.09
N SER A 212 3.03 -6.38 -1.34
CA SER A 212 2.13 -5.53 -2.15
C SER A 212 1.78 -4.20 -1.48
N ASP A 213 1.51 -4.16 -0.17
CA ASP A 213 1.24 -2.89 0.53
C ASP A 213 2.50 -2.00 0.60
N LEU A 214 3.69 -2.58 0.74
CA LEU A 214 4.95 -1.82 0.66
C LEU A 214 5.20 -1.26 -0.74
N VAL A 215 4.95 -2.06 -1.79
CA VAL A 215 5.07 -1.60 -3.19
C VAL A 215 4.11 -0.44 -3.47
N PHE A 216 2.86 -0.51 -3.02
CA PHE A 216 1.92 0.62 -3.09
C PHE A 216 2.49 1.89 -2.45
N ILE A 217 2.92 1.80 -1.19
CA ILE A 217 3.47 2.94 -0.44
C ILE A 217 4.70 3.52 -1.15
N PHE A 218 5.57 2.67 -1.72
CA PHE A 218 6.77 3.15 -2.44
C PHE A 218 6.41 3.95 -3.68
N PHE A 219 5.41 3.51 -4.46
CA PHE A 219 4.93 4.28 -5.62
C PHE A 219 4.34 5.63 -5.19
N ILE A 220 3.48 5.66 -4.17
CA ILE A 220 2.80 6.92 -3.79
C ILE A 220 3.78 7.91 -3.14
N ILE A 221 4.74 7.42 -2.34
CA ILE A 221 5.79 8.26 -1.75
C ILE A 221 6.75 8.80 -2.82
N HIS A 222 7.05 8.01 -3.85
CA HIS A 222 7.84 8.49 -4.98
C HIS A 222 7.08 9.51 -5.85
N ALA A 223 5.77 9.32 -6.03
CA ALA A 223 4.87 10.28 -6.68
C ALA A 223 4.81 11.61 -5.90
N ILE A 224 4.70 11.57 -4.57
CA ILE A 224 4.78 12.73 -3.68
C ILE A 224 6.13 13.46 -3.80
N ALA A 225 7.24 12.71 -3.86
CA ALA A 225 8.58 13.30 -4.03
C ALA A 225 8.74 13.99 -5.40
N ARG A 226 8.16 13.42 -6.46
CA ARG A 226 8.11 14.04 -7.80
C ARG A 226 7.36 15.37 -7.79
N LEU A 227 6.22 15.47 -7.10
CA LEU A 227 5.50 16.73 -6.93
C LEU A 227 6.31 17.76 -6.13
N GLU A 228 6.98 17.34 -5.06
CA GLU A 228 7.85 18.20 -4.27
C GLU A 228 9.02 18.77 -5.09
N ILE A 229 9.61 17.98 -5.99
CA ILE A 229 10.62 18.45 -6.95
C ILE A 229 10.04 19.47 -7.93
N ILE A 230 8.84 19.23 -8.49
CA ILE A 230 8.19 20.20 -9.39
C ILE A 230 7.92 21.53 -8.67
N ILE A 231 7.48 21.49 -7.41
CA ILE A 231 7.29 22.67 -6.55
C ILE A 231 8.62 23.41 -6.32
N VAL A 232 9.74 22.71 -6.11
CA VAL A 232 11.07 23.36 -6.04
C VAL A 232 11.39 24.09 -7.34
N TYR A 233 11.15 23.48 -8.50
CA TYR A 233 11.45 24.11 -9.80
C TYR A 233 10.56 25.35 -10.03
N LEU A 234 9.27 25.30 -9.69
CA LEU A 234 8.35 26.45 -9.73
C LEU A 234 8.84 27.61 -8.84
N LYS A 235 9.38 27.32 -7.64
CA LYS A 235 9.98 28.34 -6.77
C LYS A 235 11.23 28.97 -7.37
N LYS A 236 12.09 28.19 -8.03
CA LYS A 236 13.24 28.75 -8.76
C LYS A 236 12.77 29.61 -9.96
N LEU A 237 11.69 29.22 -10.63
CA LEU A 237 11.09 29.98 -11.73
C LEU A 237 10.54 31.35 -11.25
N ASP A 238 9.80 31.38 -10.14
CA ASP A 238 9.30 32.65 -9.57
C ASP A 238 10.46 33.59 -9.16
N LEU A 239 11.50 33.07 -8.51
CA LEU A 239 12.69 33.85 -8.15
C LEU A 239 13.41 34.45 -9.38
N LEU A 240 13.48 33.73 -10.50
CA LEU A 240 14.01 34.26 -11.76
C LEU A 240 13.09 35.33 -12.37
N THR A 241 11.78 35.16 -12.21
CA THR A 241 10.73 36.06 -12.72
C THR A 241 10.64 37.39 -11.94
N GLN A 242 11.17 37.43 -10.73
CA GLN A 242 11.32 38.64 -9.89
C GLN A 242 12.71 39.27 -9.99
N SER A 243 13.64 38.67 -10.72
CA SER A 243 15.03 39.15 -10.84
C SER A 243 15.13 40.43 -11.68
N PRO A 244 15.97 41.42 -11.30
CA PRO A 244 16.22 42.61 -12.12
C PRO A 244 16.92 42.30 -13.46
N GLU A 245 17.46 41.08 -13.65
CA GLU A 245 18.04 40.62 -14.93
C GLU A 245 17.04 39.86 -15.82
N LEU A 246 15.73 40.08 -15.64
CA LEU A 246 14.64 39.38 -16.32
C LEU A 246 14.82 39.23 -17.85
N GLU A 247 15.14 40.30 -18.57
CA GLU A 247 15.33 40.28 -20.03
C GLU A 247 16.48 39.37 -20.46
N ARG A 248 17.53 39.26 -19.65
CA ARG A 248 18.69 38.39 -19.88
C ARG A 248 18.37 36.92 -19.57
N ASN A 249 17.44 36.68 -18.64
CA ASN A 249 17.04 35.35 -18.18
C ASN A 249 15.92 34.71 -19.01
N GLY A 250 15.38 35.39 -20.04
CA GLY A 250 14.23 34.91 -20.81
C GLY A 250 14.37 33.49 -21.39
N SER A 251 15.55 33.13 -21.91
CA SER A 251 15.80 31.75 -22.39
C SER A 251 15.83 30.73 -21.25
N VAL A 252 16.46 31.09 -20.12
CA VAL A 252 16.56 30.23 -18.92
C VAL A 252 15.19 30.00 -18.27
N ILE A 253 14.32 31.02 -18.32
CA ILE A 253 12.92 30.96 -17.87
C ILE A 253 12.12 29.98 -18.74
N ASN A 254 12.23 30.09 -20.06
CA ASN A 254 11.56 29.16 -20.99
C ASN A 254 12.09 27.73 -20.80
N GLU A 255 13.42 27.53 -20.80
CA GLU A 255 14.04 26.23 -20.56
C GLU A 255 13.61 25.61 -19.21
N LEU A 256 13.45 26.40 -18.16
CA LEU A 256 13.00 25.90 -16.85
C LEU A 256 11.51 25.57 -16.85
N LEU A 257 10.68 26.35 -17.55
CA LEU A 257 9.24 26.09 -17.69
C LEU A 257 8.96 24.85 -18.52
N ASP A 258 9.67 24.64 -19.63
CA ASP A 258 9.59 23.42 -20.43
C ASP A 258 9.98 22.18 -19.58
N ASP A 259 11.07 22.32 -18.81
CA ASP A 259 11.59 21.27 -17.92
C ASP A 259 10.65 20.98 -16.73
N ILE A 260 9.78 21.93 -16.34
CA ILE A 260 8.66 21.74 -15.39
C ILE A 260 7.49 21.02 -16.06
N ILE A 261 7.09 21.45 -17.25
CA ILE A 261 5.96 20.90 -18.01
C ILE A 261 6.24 19.43 -18.36
N GLU A 262 7.44 19.10 -18.82
CA GLU A 262 7.84 17.71 -19.11
C GLU A 262 7.73 16.83 -17.86
N LYS A 263 8.23 17.30 -16.71
CA LYS A 263 8.16 16.56 -15.43
C LYS A 263 6.72 16.39 -14.95
N HIS A 264 5.86 17.39 -15.16
CA HIS A 264 4.43 17.29 -14.86
C HIS A 264 3.75 16.24 -15.75
N ILE A 265 3.97 16.28 -17.07
CA ILE A 265 3.41 15.30 -18.02
C ILE A 265 3.86 13.87 -17.67
N GLN A 266 5.16 13.67 -17.42
CA GLN A 266 5.69 12.36 -16.99
C GLN A 266 5.09 11.90 -15.66
N HIS A 267 4.91 12.81 -14.69
CA HIS A 267 4.30 12.48 -13.40
C HIS A 267 2.82 12.07 -13.55
N THR A 268 2.02 12.84 -14.29
CA THR A 268 0.60 12.53 -14.53
C THR A 268 0.44 11.23 -15.31
N GLY A 269 1.28 10.98 -16.33
CA GLY A 269 1.28 9.72 -17.08
C GLY A 269 1.57 8.51 -16.19
N ASN A 270 2.69 8.54 -15.46
CA ASN A 270 3.06 7.47 -14.53
C ASN A 270 2.00 7.19 -13.45
N LEU A 271 1.30 8.23 -12.99
CA LEU A 271 0.23 8.09 -12.01
C LEU A 271 -1.06 7.52 -12.62
N SER A 272 -1.34 7.83 -13.89
CA SER A 272 -2.44 7.20 -14.66
C SER A 272 -2.17 5.72 -14.88
N ASP A 273 -0.98 5.35 -15.37
CA ASP A 273 -0.59 3.95 -15.59
C ASP A 273 -0.64 3.14 -14.28
N LEU A 274 -0.27 3.76 -13.15
CA LEU A 274 -0.37 3.14 -11.83
C LEU A 274 -1.83 2.93 -11.41
N ASP A 275 -2.69 3.93 -11.60
CA ASP A 275 -4.11 3.82 -11.25
C ASP A 275 -4.81 2.76 -12.12
N ASP A 276 -4.56 2.74 -13.43
CA ASP A 276 -5.15 1.76 -14.35
C ASP A 276 -4.84 0.31 -13.97
N VAL A 277 -3.62 0.06 -13.49
CA VAL A 277 -3.17 -1.27 -13.02
C VAL A 277 -3.73 -1.63 -11.64
N LEU A 278 -3.94 -0.64 -10.77
CA LEU A 278 -4.30 -0.87 -9.37
C LEU A 278 -5.79 -0.72 -9.04
N GLN A 279 -6.57 0.10 -9.76
CA GLN A 279 -7.96 0.44 -9.42
C GLN A 279 -8.85 -0.79 -9.13
N ASN A 280 -8.82 -1.78 -10.03
CA ASN A 280 -9.58 -3.03 -9.89
C ASN A 280 -9.09 -3.87 -8.68
N GLY A 281 -7.78 -3.86 -8.43
CA GLY A 281 -7.17 -4.53 -7.29
C GLY A 281 -7.53 -3.85 -5.96
N ILE A 282 -7.53 -2.52 -5.93
CA ILE A 282 -7.92 -1.68 -4.79
C ILE A 282 -9.40 -1.90 -4.46
N TYR A 283 -10.28 -1.88 -5.46
CA TYR A 283 -11.72 -2.14 -5.29
C TYR A 283 -11.99 -3.48 -4.60
N VAL A 284 -11.46 -4.57 -5.15
CA VAL A 284 -11.65 -5.92 -4.61
C VAL A 284 -10.98 -6.08 -3.23
N ASN A 285 -9.81 -5.45 -3.04
CA ASN A 285 -9.12 -5.41 -1.75
C ASN A 285 -9.98 -4.69 -0.69
N PHE A 286 -10.49 -3.48 -0.97
CA PHE A 286 -11.30 -2.70 -0.03
C PHE A 286 -12.63 -3.40 0.27
N GLY A 287 -13.36 -3.89 -0.74
CA GLY A 287 -14.58 -4.66 -0.53
C GLY A 287 -14.39 -5.90 0.35
N SER A 288 -13.27 -6.61 0.16
CA SER A 288 -12.89 -7.73 1.03
C SER A 288 -12.58 -7.30 2.46
N LEU A 289 -11.78 -6.24 2.66
CA LEU A 289 -11.47 -5.70 3.99
C LEU A 289 -12.72 -5.23 4.75
N VAL A 290 -13.69 -4.63 4.03
CA VAL A 290 -15.00 -4.24 4.60
C VAL A 290 -15.76 -5.47 5.07
N ALA A 291 -15.92 -6.49 4.23
CA ALA A 291 -16.62 -7.72 4.59
C ALA A 291 -15.95 -8.43 5.79
N GLN A 292 -14.62 -8.60 5.76
CA GLN A 292 -13.85 -9.18 6.86
C GLN A 292 -14.05 -8.42 8.17
N THR A 293 -14.04 -7.09 8.12
CA THR A 293 -14.21 -6.24 9.31
C THR A 293 -15.64 -6.32 9.85
N VAL A 294 -16.66 -6.29 8.99
CA VAL A 294 -18.08 -6.43 9.40
C VAL A 294 -18.32 -7.75 10.11
N PHE A 295 -17.92 -8.88 9.53
CA PHE A 295 -18.13 -10.20 10.14
C PHE A 295 -17.31 -10.37 11.43
N SER A 296 -16.07 -9.88 11.46
CA SER A 296 -15.24 -9.92 12.67
C SER A 296 -15.83 -9.08 13.81
N CYS A 297 -16.27 -7.85 13.53
CA CYS A 297 -16.92 -6.99 14.53
C CYS A 297 -18.27 -7.56 15.00
N TYR A 298 -19.06 -8.18 14.11
CA TYR A 298 -20.30 -8.84 14.49
C TYR A 298 -20.07 -10.01 15.46
N ILE A 299 -19.08 -10.88 15.19
CA ILE A 299 -18.69 -11.95 16.13
C ILE A 299 -18.25 -11.37 17.48
N LEU A 300 -17.40 -10.33 17.47
CA LEU A 300 -16.87 -9.74 18.70
C LEU A 300 -17.93 -9.09 19.62
N VAL A 301 -19.13 -8.84 19.11
CA VAL A 301 -20.27 -8.32 19.88
C VAL A 301 -21.26 -9.43 20.27
N THR A 302 -21.28 -10.56 19.54
CA THR A 302 -22.26 -11.66 19.73
C THR A 302 -21.71 -12.90 20.43
N ALA A 303 -20.39 -13.09 20.46
CA ALA A 303 -19.76 -14.21 21.14
C ALA A 303 -19.55 -13.92 22.63
N ASP A 304 -19.81 -14.92 23.49
CA ASP A 304 -19.50 -14.85 24.93
C ASP A 304 -17.98 -14.83 25.20
N GLU A 305 -17.17 -15.36 24.29
CA GLU A 305 -15.71 -15.35 24.36
C GLU A 305 -15.07 -14.41 23.33
N ILE A 306 -13.97 -13.76 23.72
CA ILE A 306 -13.23 -12.85 22.85
C ILE A 306 -12.52 -13.65 21.75
N TRP A 307 -13.02 -13.52 20.52
CA TRP A 307 -12.38 -14.13 19.36
C TRP A 307 -11.10 -13.37 18.94
N TYR A 308 -9.95 -13.79 19.48
CA TYR A 308 -8.66 -13.13 19.27
C TYR A 308 -8.23 -13.05 17.80
N THR A 309 -8.44 -14.11 17.00
CA THR A 309 -8.10 -14.08 15.56
C THR A 309 -8.95 -13.07 14.80
N GLY A 310 -10.25 -12.95 15.08
CA GLY A 310 -11.10 -11.93 14.49
C GLY A 310 -10.71 -10.51 14.90
N SER A 311 -10.35 -10.31 16.17
CA SER A 311 -9.79 -9.04 16.64
C SER A 311 -8.54 -8.64 15.87
N ALA A 312 -7.65 -9.62 15.62
CA ALA A 312 -6.43 -9.42 14.87
C ALA A 312 -6.71 -9.09 13.38
N VAL A 313 -7.64 -9.79 12.73
CA VAL A 313 -8.06 -9.52 11.35
C VAL A 313 -8.72 -8.14 11.21
N ALA A 314 -9.62 -7.78 12.12
CA ALA A 314 -10.28 -6.47 12.13
C ALA A 314 -9.26 -5.33 12.30
N PHE A 315 -8.29 -5.47 13.20
CA PHE A 315 -7.23 -4.46 13.40
C PHE A 315 -6.25 -4.39 12.21
N GLY A 316 -5.90 -5.53 11.62
CA GLY A 316 -5.09 -5.57 10.40
C GLY A 316 -5.78 -4.90 9.22
N SER A 317 -7.07 -5.21 9.00
CA SER A 317 -7.91 -4.60 7.97
C SER A 317 -8.05 -3.10 8.15
N ALA A 318 -8.25 -2.66 9.41
CA ALA A 318 -8.30 -1.25 9.78
C ALA A 318 -7.02 -0.50 9.40
N LEU A 319 -5.85 -1.05 9.79
CA LEU A 319 -4.56 -0.45 9.52
C LEU A 319 -4.25 -0.42 8.02
N GLN A 320 -4.59 -1.47 7.29
CA GLN A 320 -4.35 -1.55 5.85
C GLN A 320 -5.21 -0.51 5.09
N LEU A 321 -6.51 -0.44 5.38
CA LEU A 321 -7.40 0.56 4.77
C LEU A 321 -6.96 1.99 5.12
N PHE A 322 -6.66 2.25 6.40
CA PHE A 322 -6.18 3.55 6.86
C PHE A 322 -4.89 3.97 6.15
N SER A 323 -3.93 3.05 6.01
CA SER A 323 -2.64 3.35 5.36
C SER A 323 -2.78 3.70 3.89
N ALA A 324 -3.65 3.00 3.15
CA ALA A 324 -3.91 3.27 1.74
C ALA A 324 -4.56 4.65 1.55
N CYS A 325 -5.64 4.93 2.29
CA CYS A 325 -6.36 6.21 2.27
C CYS A 325 -5.50 7.39 2.76
N LEU A 326 -4.60 7.17 3.72
CA LEU A 326 -3.64 8.18 4.17
C LEU A 326 -2.66 8.53 3.05
N MET A 327 -2.11 7.55 2.33
CA MET A 327 -1.19 7.80 1.22
C MET A 327 -1.87 8.60 0.10
N GLY A 328 -3.09 8.24 -0.30
CA GLY A 328 -3.84 8.99 -1.32
C GLY A 328 -4.20 10.42 -0.88
N THR A 329 -4.50 10.63 0.41
CA THR A 329 -4.70 11.98 0.96
C THR A 329 -3.42 12.82 0.97
N LEU A 330 -2.26 12.23 1.28
CA LEU A 330 -0.97 12.91 1.21
C LEU A 330 -0.60 13.30 -0.22
N LEU A 331 -0.93 12.44 -1.20
CA LEU A 331 -0.76 12.73 -2.63
C LEU A 331 -1.67 13.88 -3.08
N SER A 332 -2.96 13.83 -2.76
CA SER A 332 -3.93 14.89 -3.07
C SER A 332 -3.52 16.24 -2.44
N SER A 333 -3.11 16.24 -1.16
CA SER A 333 -2.61 17.43 -0.47
C SER A 333 -1.33 18.01 -1.10
N LYS A 334 -0.54 17.20 -1.80
CA LYS A 334 0.65 17.64 -2.53
C LYS A 334 0.31 18.19 -3.93
N ASN A 335 -0.72 17.66 -4.58
CA ASN A 335 -1.31 18.27 -5.77
C ASN A 335 -1.94 19.64 -5.44
N ASP A 336 -2.67 19.76 -4.33
CA ASP A 336 -3.17 21.07 -3.84
C ASP A 336 -2.05 22.08 -3.59
N GLN A 337 -0.91 21.61 -3.06
CA GLN A 337 0.27 22.46 -2.89
C GLN A 337 0.80 22.91 -4.26
N LEU A 338 0.96 21.97 -5.21
CA LEU A 338 1.44 22.28 -6.56
C LEU A 338 0.57 23.36 -7.25
N ILE A 339 -0.77 23.23 -7.20
CA ILE A 339 -1.69 24.19 -7.82
C ILE A 339 -1.48 25.62 -7.28
N ARG A 340 -1.28 25.76 -5.95
CA ARG A 340 -1.02 27.06 -5.32
C ARG A 340 0.31 27.65 -5.76
N GLU A 341 1.36 26.84 -5.77
CA GLU A 341 2.71 27.27 -6.13
C GLU A 341 2.83 27.61 -7.64
N ILE A 342 1.95 27.07 -8.50
CA ILE A 342 1.78 27.52 -9.90
C ILE A 342 1.07 28.89 -9.94
N TYR A 343 0.03 29.09 -9.12
CA TYR A 343 -0.77 30.31 -9.10
C TYR A 343 -0.03 31.52 -8.51
N ASP A 344 0.83 31.28 -7.51
CA ASP A 344 1.59 32.32 -6.80
C ASP A 344 2.78 32.88 -7.60
N ILE A 345 3.14 32.27 -8.75
CA ILE A 345 4.19 32.79 -9.65
C ILE A 345 3.83 34.19 -10.15
N SER A 346 4.84 35.05 -10.24
CA SER A 346 4.76 36.42 -10.79
C SER A 346 4.51 36.47 -12.32
N TRP A 347 3.46 35.80 -12.80
CA TRP A 347 3.14 35.55 -14.21
C TRP A 347 3.06 36.81 -15.08
N ASN A 348 2.69 37.96 -14.49
CA ASN A 348 2.66 39.27 -15.17
C ASN A 348 4.02 39.67 -15.77
N ASN A 349 5.13 39.21 -15.18
CA ASN A 349 6.48 39.51 -15.64
C ASN A 349 6.99 38.51 -16.71
N LEU A 350 6.32 37.36 -16.88
CA LEU A 350 6.74 36.35 -17.85
C LEU A 350 6.49 36.82 -19.30
N PRO A 351 7.32 36.39 -20.27
CA PRO A 351 7.01 36.53 -21.69
C PRO A 351 5.64 35.93 -22.05
N ILE A 352 4.96 36.48 -23.06
CA ILE A 352 3.60 36.07 -23.48
C ILE A 352 3.51 34.57 -23.80
N GLU A 353 4.57 33.97 -24.33
CA GLU A 353 4.63 32.52 -24.60
C GLU A 353 4.68 31.71 -23.30
N ALA A 354 5.57 32.08 -22.38
CA ALA A 354 5.66 31.46 -21.05
C ALA A 354 4.36 31.64 -20.22
N GLN A 355 3.67 32.79 -20.32
CA GLN A 355 2.35 32.98 -19.70
C GLN A 355 1.33 31.96 -20.18
N LYS A 356 1.28 31.68 -21.50
CA LYS A 356 0.36 30.67 -22.07
C LYS A 356 0.73 29.26 -21.64
N SER A 357 2.02 28.92 -21.64
CA SER A 357 2.49 27.61 -21.17
C SER A 357 2.20 27.39 -19.69
N LEU A 358 2.38 28.42 -18.85
CA LEU A 358 2.01 28.38 -17.43
C LEU A 358 0.49 28.25 -17.23
N GLN A 359 -0.33 28.93 -18.04
CA GLN A 359 -1.78 28.81 -18.01
C GLN A 359 -2.25 27.39 -18.35
N LEU A 360 -1.64 26.75 -19.36
CA LEU A 360 -1.91 25.35 -19.71
C LEU A 360 -1.49 24.39 -18.59
N LEU A 361 -0.33 24.61 -17.98
CA LEU A 361 0.13 23.85 -16.82
C LEU A 361 -0.86 23.97 -15.64
N LEU A 362 -1.31 25.19 -15.32
CA LEU A 362 -2.30 25.42 -14.26
C LEU A 362 -3.63 24.71 -14.56
N HIS A 363 -4.13 24.81 -15.79
CA HIS A 363 -5.36 24.13 -16.19
C HIS A 363 -5.23 22.59 -16.10
N SER A 364 -4.06 22.04 -16.44
CA SER A 364 -3.80 20.60 -16.26
C SER A 364 -3.69 20.22 -14.78
N ALA A 365 -2.99 21.01 -13.96
CA ALA A 365 -2.80 20.73 -12.53
C ALA A 365 -4.11 20.84 -11.73
N GLN A 366 -5.06 21.68 -12.16
CA GLN A 366 -6.40 21.82 -11.58
C GLN A 366 -7.30 20.59 -11.78
N GLN A 367 -6.92 19.65 -12.64
CA GLN A 367 -7.54 18.33 -12.76
C GLN A 367 -6.49 17.26 -12.40
N PRO A 368 -6.08 17.18 -11.12
CA PRO A 368 -5.04 16.25 -10.72
C PRO A 368 -5.49 14.80 -10.91
N MET A 369 -4.58 13.93 -11.31
CA MET A 369 -4.84 12.49 -11.26
C MET A 369 -4.94 12.07 -9.78
N VAL A 370 -6.04 11.40 -9.43
CA VAL A 370 -6.32 10.94 -8.07
C VAL A 370 -6.45 9.43 -8.11
N LEU A 371 -5.80 8.74 -7.17
CA LEU A 371 -5.92 7.30 -7.02
C LEU A 371 -7.37 6.91 -6.73
N SER A 372 -7.87 5.93 -7.46
CA SER A 372 -9.27 5.54 -7.48
C SER A 372 -9.45 4.07 -7.12
N ASP A 373 -10.62 3.72 -6.57
CA ASP A 373 -11.12 2.33 -6.57
C ASP A 373 -12.02 2.04 -7.80
N GLY A 374 -11.97 2.91 -8.81
CA GLY A 374 -12.85 2.92 -9.98
C GLY A 374 -14.15 3.71 -9.78
N PHE A 375 -14.53 4.02 -8.54
CA PHE A 375 -15.77 4.74 -8.21
C PHE A 375 -15.56 5.99 -7.34
N ASN A 376 -14.59 5.93 -6.42
CA ASN A 376 -14.29 6.98 -5.44
C ASN A 376 -12.78 7.21 -5.34
N ALA A 377 -12.39 8.44 -4.99
CA ALA A 377 -11.03 8.77 -4.61
C ALA A 377 -10.60 8.00 -3.35
N VAL A 378 -9.38 7.45 -3.36
CA VAL A 378 -8.78 6.74 -2.22
C VAL A 378 -8.23 7.76 -1.23
N ASP A 379 -9.10 8.29 -0.37
CA ASP A 379 -8.74 9.30 0.63
C ASP A 379 -9.28 8.99 2.05
N LEU A 380 -8.92 9.82 3.03
CA LEU A 380 -9.35 9.67 4.42
C LEU A 380 -10.85 9.99 4.63
N PHE A 381 -11.50 10.72 3.72
CA PHE A 381 -12.95 10.92 3.77
C PHE A 381 -13.67 9.63 3.35
N TYR A 382 -13.15 8.92 2.35
CA TYR A 382 -13.62 7.61 1.94
C TYR A 382 -13.40 6.57 3.05
N PHE A 383 -12.24 6.57 3.73
CA PHE A 383 -12.01 5.76 4.94
C PHE A 383 -13.11 5.96 6.00
N VAL A 384 -13.41 7.22 6.35
CA VAL A 384 -14.48 7.54 7.34
C VAL A 384 -15.86 7.10 6.85
N THR A 385 -16.12 7.20 5.54
CA THR A 385 -17.38 6.76 4.93
C THR A 385 -17.53 5.24 4.99
N ILE A 386 -16.47 4.49 4.66
CA ILE A 386 -16.41 3.04 4.82
C ILE A 386 -16.66 2.64 6.28
N TYR A 387 -16.02 3.32 7.25
CA TYR A 387 -16.20 2.99 8.67
C TYR A 387 -17.63 3.23 9.18
N LYS A 388 -18.31 4.27 8.68
CA LYS A 388 -19.74 4.48 8.95
C LYS A 388 -20.59 3.34 8.37
N GLN A 389 -20.28 2.88 7.16
CA GLN A 389 -20.97 1.74 6.54
C GLN A 389 -20.73 0.44 7.31
N ILE A 390 -19.49 0.15 7.73
CA ILE A 390 -19.16 -1.01 8.58
C ILE A 390 -20.01 -0.99 9.86
N TYR A 391 -20.06 0.15 10.56
CA TYR A 391 -20.91 0.30 11.74
C TYR A 391 -22.40 0.07 11.44
N SER A 392 -22.93 0.63 10.35
CA SER A 392 -24.32 0.41 9.93
C SER A 392 -24.62 -1.05 9.59
N PHE A 393 -23.70 -1.77 8.93
CA PHE A 393 -23.87 -3.20 8.64
C PHE A 393 -23.81 -4.05 9.91
N VAL A 394 -22.89 -3.78 10.83
CA VAL A 394 -22.81 -4.48 12.13
C VAL A 394 -24.10 -4.22 12.94
N ALA A 395 -24.54 -2.97 13.05
CA ALA A 395 -25.79 -2.63 13.74
C ALA A 395 -27.01 -3.27 13.08
N MET A 396 -27.05 -3.38 11.75
CA MET A 396 -28.10 -4.09 11.02
C MET A 396 -28.10 -5.58 11.37
N LEU A 397 -26.94 -6.25 11.32
CA LEU A 397 -26.81 -7.68 11.66
C LEU A 397 -27.20 -7.97 13.12
N LEU A 398 -26.87 -7.06 14.05
CA LEU A 398 -27.25 -7.18 15.46
C LEU A 398 -28.76 -7.02 15.69
N ASN A 399 -29.48 -6.25 14.86
CA ASN A 399 -30.94 -6.09 14.95
C ASN A 399 -31.74 -7.23 14.27
N PHE A 400 -31.07 -8.11 13.51
CA PHE A 400 -31.67 -9.29 12.89
C PHE A 400 -31.58 -10.56 13.75
N ASN A 401 -30.96 -10.47 14.93
CA ASN A 401 -30.74 -11.55 15.90
C ASN A 401 -31.55 -11.27 17.18
#